data_AF-J3EAC2-F1
#
_entry.id   AF-J3EAC2-F1
#
_cell.length_a   1.000
_cell.length_b   1.000
_cell.length_c   1.000
_cell.angle_alpha   90.00
_cell.angle_beta   90.00
_cell.angle_gamma   90.00
#
_symmetry.space_group_name_H-M   'P 1'
#
loop_
_entity.id
_entity.type
_entity.pdbx_description
1 polymer ?
#
loop_
_entity_poly.entity_id
_entity_poly.type
_entity_poly.pdbx_seq_one_letter_code
_entity_poly.pdbx_strand_id
1 'polypeptide(L)'
;MTKRTLLILLTSGLLLSANAWAEQKQLAAPSNQVIFAGQTLTLENHDQQCALRKQDQSLLKLDMPWPCFLSVDRKGQPRVETFNNAQIIIVEHSTPEPPPSRDCDARYQAIRQIKGQPMEVSKVAHSAGCMTGVMDQKSFVAHFSW
;
A
#
# COMPACT_ATOMS: atom_id res chain seq x y z
N MET A 1 -71.51 1.04 35.00
CA MET A 1 -71.08 2.41 35.38
C MET A 1 -70.09 2.35 36.54
N THR A 2 -68.79 2.52 36.30
CA THR A 2 -67.89 3.24 37.24
C THR A 2 -66.56 3.56 36.54
N LYS A 3 -66.16 4.82 36.67
CA LYS A 3 -64.95 5.46 36.14
C LYS A 3 -63.74 5.10 37.02
N ARG A 4 -62.53 5.09 36.45
CA ARG A 4 -61.51 6.14 36.68
C ARG A 4 -60.14 5.74 36.15
N THR A 5 -59.68 6.57 35.22
CA THR A 5 -58.31 6.85 34.83
C THR A 5 -57.36 6.90 36.03
N LEU A 6 -56.23 6.20 35.97
CA LEU A 6 -55.06 6.54 36.77
C LEU A 6 -53.85 6.75 35.86
N LEU A 7 -53.39 7.98 35.90
CA LEU A 7 -52.35 8.62 35.15
C LEU A 7 -50.97 8.22 35.74
N ILE A 8 -50.06 7.79 34.86
CA ILE A 8 -48.64 8.16 34.75
C ILE A 8 -47.90 8.41 36.07
N LEU A 9 -46.80 7.67 36.32
CA LEU A 9 -45.46 8.21 36.63
C LEU A 9 -44.41 7.11 36.88
N LEU A 10 -43.22 7.35 36.31
CA LEU A 10 -41.86 6.93 36.74
C LEU A 10 -41.33 5.53 36.36
N THR A 11 -40.56 5.50 35.27
CA THR A 11 -39.19 4.92 35.17
C THR A 11 -38.52 5.60 33.96
N SER A 12 -37.66 6.61 34.12
CA SER A 12 -36.21 6.48 34.38
C SER A 12 -35.61 5.42 33.44
N GLY A 13 -34.88 5.70 32.36
CA GLY A 13 -33.90 6.74 32.10
C GLY A 13 -32.68 6.04 31.50
N LEU A 14 -32.06 6.64 30.48
CA LEU A 14 -30.73 6.33 29.92
C LEU A 14 -30.58 5.03 29.09
N LEU A 15 -30.90 5.13 27.80
CA LEU A 15 -30.14 4.45 26.75
C LEU A 15 -29.74 5.48 25.69
N LEU A 16 -28.83 6.39 26.06
CA LEU A 16 -28.02 7.11 25.08
C LEU A 16 -26.98 6.10 24.57
N SER A 17 -27.36 5.30 23.58
CA SER A 17 -26.39 4.58 22.76
C SER A 17 -25.57 5.62 22.01
N ALA A 18 -24.43 6.00 22.59
CA ALA A 18 -23.39 6.67 21.83
C ALA A 18 -22.95 5.69 20.74
N ASN A 19 -23.50 5.87 19.54
CA ASN A 19 -22.84 5.40 18.33
C ASN A 19 -21.53 6.19 18.27
N ALA A 20 -20.49 5.66 18.91
CA ALA A 20 -19.13 6.04 18.62
C ALA A 20 -18.88 5.58 17.19
N TRP A 21 -19.32 6.40 16.24
CA TRP A 21 -18.91 6.28 14.85
C TRP A 21 -17.42 6.60 14.88
N ALA A 22 -16.61 5.55 15.00
CA ALA A 22 -15.21 5.67 14.66
C ALA A 22 -15.20 6.11 13.20
N GLU A 23 -14.96 7.40 12.95
CA GLU A 23 -14.49 7.88 11.66
C GLU A 23 -13.16 7.17 11.43
N GLN A 24 -13.26 5.99 10.84
CA GLN A 24 -12.12 5.25 10.33
C GLN A 24 -11.63 6.11 9.19
N LYS A 25 -10.70 7.01 9.50
CA LYS A 25 -10.07 7.96 8.57
C LYS A 25 -9.79 7.20 7.30
N GLN A 26 -10.62 7.44 6.28
CA GLN A 26 -10.65 6.63 5.08
C GLN A 26 -9.32 6.90 4.38
N LEU A 27 -8.33 6.03 4.60
CA LEU A 27 -7.07 6.13 3.89
C LEU A 27 -7.42 6.06 2.42
N ALA A 28 -7.08 7.10 1.67
CA ALA A 28 -7.21 7.09 0.22
C ALA A 28 -6.58 5.81 -0.32
N ALA A 29 -7.23 5.17 -1.29
CA ALA A 29 -6.67 3.98 -1.91
C ALA A 29 -5.24 4.32 -2.40
N PRO A 30 -4.25 3.46 -2.13
CA PRO A 30 -2.87 3.72 -2.54
C PRO A 30 -2.84 3.95 -4.06
N SER A 31 -2.20 5.05 -4.47
CA SER A 31 -2.07 5.37 -5.90
C SER A 31 -1.31 4.25 -6.60
N ASN A 32 -1.83 3.79 -7.74
CA ASN A 32 -1.14 2.86 -8.61
C ASN A 32 -0.25 3.57 -9.63
N GLN A 33 -0.14 4.90 -9.61
CA GLN A 33 0.69 5.67 -10.53
C GLN A 33 1.81 6.42 -9.81
N VAL A 34 2.97 6.51 -10.42
CA VAL A 34 4.13 7.27 -9.94
C VAL A 34 4.82 8.00 -11.09
N ILE A 35 5.24 9.25 -10.85
CA ILE A 35 6.15 9.95 -11.76
C ILE A 35 7.57 9.48 -11.44
N PHE A 36 8.18 8.75 -12.35
CA PHE A 36 9.49 8.15 -12.18
C PHE A 36 10.39 8.49 -13.36
N ALA A 37 11.52 9.13 -13.09
CA ALA A 37 12.47 9.60 -14.10
C ALA A 37 11.84 10.42 -15.25
N GLY A 38 10.87 11.27 -14.90
CA GLY A 38 10.21 12.18 -15.84
C GLY A 38 9.10 11.57 -16.68
N GLN A 39 8.73 10.30 -16.45
CA GLN A 39 7.56 9.67 -17.07
C GLN A 39 6.61 9.13 -16.02
N THR A 40 5.34 9.00 -16.36
CA THR A 40 4.37 8.29 -15.51
C THR A 40 4.51 6.80 -15.72
N LEU A 41 4.65 6.07 -14.62
CA LEU A 41 4.49 4.62 -14.58
C LEU A 41 3.17 4.25 -13.91
N THR A 42 2.47 3.28 -14.49
CA THR A 42 1.22 2.73 -13.93
C THR A 42 1.45 1.29 -13.52
N LEU A 43 1.25 0.99 -12.24
CA LEU A 43 1.22 -0.36 -11.69
C LEU A 43 -0.09 -1.04 -12.08
N GLU A 44 0.02 -2.21 -12.70
CA GLU A 44 -1.10 -2.97 -13.22
C GLU A 44 -0.91 -4.49 -13.07
N ASN A 45 -2.03 -5.21 -13.16
CA ASN A 45 -2.05 -6.65 -13.31
C ASN A 45 -1.77 -7.01 -14.77
N HIS A 46 -0.72 -7.79 -14.99
CA HIS A 46 -0.44 -8.40 -16.28
C HIS A 46 -0.28 -9.91 -16.08
N ASP A 47 -1.28 -10.68 -16.51
CA ASP A 47 -1.29 -12.15 -16.40
C ASP A 47 -1.05 -12.68 -14.97
N GLN A 48 -1.73 -12.08 -13.97
CA GLN A 48 -1.60 -12.38 -12.53
C GLN A 48 -0.24 -12.01 -11.93
N GLN A 49 0.58 -11.25 -12.65
CA GLN A 49 1.85 -10.73 -12.17
C GLN A 49 1.81 -9.21 -12.11
N CYS A 50 2.65 -8.66 -11.25
CA CYS A 50 2.81 -7.22 -11.16
C CYS A 50 3.65 -6.70 -12.32
N ALA A 51 3.19 -5.62 -12.94
CA ALA A 51 3.93 -4.97 -14.00
C ALA A 51 3.78 -3.44 -13.90
N LEU A 52 4.81 -2.74 -14.36
CA LEU A 52 4.75 -1.29 -14.56
C LEU A 52 4.62 -1.00 -16.06
N ARG A 53 3.49 -0.39 -16.42
CA ARG A 53 3.26 0.17 -17.76
C ARG A 53 3.96 1.52 -17.84
N LYS A 54 4.85 1.65 -18.82
CA LYS A 54 5.51 2.91 -19.15
C LYS A 54 4.62 3.77 -20.04
N GLN A 55 4.98 5.05 -20.18
CA GLN A 55 4.23 5.98 -21.02
C GLN A 55 4.20 5.56 -22.50
N ASP A 56 5.27 4.91 -22.99
CA ASP A 56 5.38 4.36 -24.34
C ASP A 56 4.60 3.03 -24.54
N GLN A 57 3.78 2.65 -23.55
CA GLN A 57 3.02 1.39 -23.48
C GLN A 57 3.86 0.12 -23.32
N SER A 58 5.19 0.20 -23.28
CA SER A 58 6.00 -0.97 -22.94
C SER A 58 5.79 -1.39 -21.49
N LEU A 59 5.95 -2.69 -21.22
CA LEU A 59 5.81 -3.27 -19.89
C LEU A 59 7.17 -3.54 -19.28
N LEU A 60 7.31 -3.18 -18.02
CA LEU A 60 8.36 -3.68 -17.13
C LEU A 60 7.72 -4.72 -16.19
N LYS A 61 7.94 -6.01 -16.48
CA LYS A 61 7.42 -7.11 -15.68
C LYS A 61 8.20 -7.22 -14.36
N LEU A 62 7.49 -7.58 -13.30
CA LEU A 62 8.04 -7.85 -11.98
C LEU A 62 7.75 -9.31 -11.62
N ASP A 63 8.69 -9.94 -10.92
CA ASP A 63 8.64 -11.36 -10.57
C ASP A 63 7.84 -11.59 -9.27
N MET A 64 6.67 -10.95 -9.17
CA MET A 64 5.79 -10.99 -8.01
C MET A 64 4.33 -11.18 -8.43
N PRO A 65 3.54 -11.94 -7.66
CA PRO A 65 2.13 -12.12 -7.95
C PRO A 65 1.34 -10.84 -7.68
N TRP A 66 0.30 -10.62 -8.48
CA TRP A 66 -0.72 -9.60 -8.19
C TRP A 66 -1.55 -10.01 -6.96
N PRO A 67 -2.03 -9.08 -6.10
CA PRO A 67 -1.91 -7.63 -6.16
C PRO A 67 -0.58 -7.08 -5.64
N CYS A 68 -0.13 -5.97 -6.23
CA CYS A 68 0.99 -5.19 -5.71
C CYS A 68 0.61 -3.74 -5.44
N PHE A 69 1.46 -3.06 -4.66
CA PHE A 69 1.34 -1.66 -4.31
C PHE A 69 2.68 -0.95 -4.52
N LEU A 70 2.63 0.36 -4.76
CA LEU A 70 3.82 1.21 -4.72
C LEU A 70 4.13 1.54 -3.26
N SER A 71 5.38 1.39 -2.85
CA SER A 71 5.82 1.86 -1.53
C SER A 71 5.53 3.35 -1.38
N VAL A 72 5.10 3.78 -0.19
CA VAL A 72 4.64 5.16 0.04
C VAL A 72 5.59 5.97 0.92
N ASP A 73 5.51 7.28 0.78
CA ASP A 73 6.15 8.26 1.66
C ASP A 73 5.31 8.50 2.93
N ARG A 74 5.75 9.42 3.79
CA ARG A 74 5.04 9.76 5.04
C ARG A 74 3.68 10.42 4.81
N LYS A 75 3.37 10.85 3.58
CA LYS A 75 2.08 11.42 3.18
C LYS A 75 1.17 10.39 2.52
N GLY A 76 1.63 9.13 2.39
CA GLY A 76 0.89 8.07 1.71
C GLY A 76 0.98 8.14 0.19
N GLN A 77 1.86 8.96 -0.37
CA GLN A 77 2.06 9.06 -1.81
C GLN A 77 3.17 8.13 -2.27
N PRO A 78 3.13 7.58 -3.51
CA PRO A 78 4.20 6.76 -4.03
C PRO A 78 5.57 7.43 -3.88
N ARG A 79 6.48 6.73 -3.20
CA ARG A 79 7.80 7.25 -2.87
C ARG A 79 8.77 7.00 -4.01
N VAL A 80 9.44 8.07 -4.43
CA VAL A 80 10.63 8.01 -5.27
C VAL A 80 11.84 8.39 -4.41
N GLU A 81 12.74 7.45 -4.21
CA GLU A 81 14.00 7.65 -3.52
C GLU A 81 15.07 8.12 -4.54
N THR A 82 15.95 9.03 -4.13
CA THR A 82 17.09 9.45 -4.96
C THR A 82 18.40 9.08 -4.26
N PHE A 83 19.25 8.32 -4.93
CA PHE A 83 20.54 7.90 -4.40
C PHE A 83 21.56 7.73 -5.53
N ASN A 84 22.78 8.25 -5.34
CA ASN A 84 23.89 8.14 -6.30
C ASN A 84 23.49 8.41 -7.77
N ASN A 85 22.83 9.55 -8.01
CA ASN A 85 22.30 9.97 -9.32
C ASN A 85 21.25 9.04 -9.96
N ALA A 86 20.71 8.10 -9.20
CA ALA A 86 19.61 7.24 -9.61
C ALA A 86 18.32 7.65 -8.90
N GLN A 87 17.19 7.45 -9.57
CA GLN A 87 15.87 7.39 -8.93
C GLN A 87 15.51 5.93 -8.69
N ILE A 88 14.84 5.65 -7.57
CA ILE A 88 14.43 4.31 -7.18
C ILE A 88 13.01 4.33 -6.64
N ILE A 89 12.17 3.39 -7.09
CA ILE A 89 10.86 3.10 -6.49
C ILE A 89 10.86 1.65 -5.99
N ILE A 90 9.93 1.32 -5.10
CA ILE A 90 9.67 -0.06 -4.71
C ILE A 90 8.22 -0.41 -5.04
N VAL A 91 8.04 -1.60 -5.58
CA VAL A 91 6.75 -2.28 -5.68
C VAL A 91 6.76 -3.44 -4.69
N GLU A 92 5.67 -3.57 -3.92
CA GLU A 92 5.53 -4.54 -2.85
C GLU A 92 4.27 -5.40 -3.01
N HIS A 93 4.37 -6.64 -2.57
CA HIS A 93 3.28 -7.62 -2.45
C HIS A 93 3.33 -8.21 -1.05
N SER A 94 2.18 -8.33 -0.38
CA SER A 94 2.11 -8.93 0.94
C SER A 94 0.83 -9.74 1.07
N THR A 95 0.96 -11.03 1.38
CA THR A 95 -0.16 -11.92 1.66
C THR A 95 -0.09 -12.39 3.11
N PRO A 96 -1.15 -12.21 3.93
CA PRO A 96 -1.18 -12.73 5.29
C PRO A 96 -0.97 -14.25 5.31
N GLU A 97 -0.15 -14.72 6.24
CA GLU A 97 -0.02 -16.15 6.48
C GLU A 97 -1.28 -16.73 7.13
N PRO A 98 -1.52 -18.05 6.99
CA PRO A 98 -2.65 -18.70 7.64
C PRO A 98 -2.61 -18.57 9.17
N PRO A 99 -3.77 -18.46 9.85
CA PRO A 99 -3.84 -18.52 11.30
C PRO A 99 -3.19 -19.79 11.87
N PRO A 100 -2.54 -19.71 13.04
CA PRO A 100 -2.54 -18.60 13.99
C PRO A 100 -1.47 -17.52 13.74
N SER A 101 -0.76 -17.59 12.60
CA SER A 101 0.28 -16.60 12.26
C SER A 101 -0.31 -15.20 12.18
N ARG A 102 0.51 -14.21 12.55
CA ARG A 102 0.24 -12.78 12.32
C ARG A 102 1.19 -12.19 11.28
N ASP A 103 2.03 -13.03 10.68
CA ASP A 103 3.03 -12.63 9.71
C ASP A 103 2.43 -12.62 8.29
N CYS A 104 3.23 -12.15 7.34
CA CYS A 104 2.88 -12.13 5.94
C CYS A 104 4.03 -12.72 5.11
N ASP A 105 3.69 -13.42 4.03
CA ASP A 105 4.61 -13.57 2.90
C ASP A 105 4.70 -12.23 2.18
N ALA A 106 5.72 -11.48 2.55
CA ALA A 106 5.97 -10.13 2.09
C ALA A 106 7.18 -10.09 1.16
N ARG A 107 6.94 -9.66 -0.08
CA ARG A 107 7.91 -9.61 -1.17
C ARG A 107 7.94 -8.21 -1.79
N TYR A 108 9.10 -7.78 -2.25
CA TYR A 108 9.21 -6.51 -2.97
C TYR A 108 10.35 -6.53 -3.99
N GLN A 109 10.25 -5.68 -4.99
CA GLN A 109 11.33 -5.38 -5.93
C GLN A 109 11.53 -3.87 -6.02
N ALA A 110 12.80 -3.46 -6.04
CA ALA A 110 13.18 -2.09 -6.34
C ALA A 110 13.36 -1.94 -7.86
N ILE A 111 13.00 -0.76 -8.38
CA ILE A 111 13.21 -0.40 -9.77
C ILE A 111 14.09 0.84 -9.79
N ARG A 112 15.24 0.75 -10.45
CA ARG A 112 16.24 1.82 -10.56
C ARG A 112 16.25 2.42 -11.95
N GLN A 113 16.42 3.74 -12.02
CA GLN A 113 16.67 4.46 -13.26
C GLN A 113 17.84 5.43 -13.07
N ILE A 114 18.89 5.21 -13.86
CA ILE A 114 20.03 6.13 -14.01
C ILE A 114 19.88 6.83 -15.36
N LYS A 115 20.10 8.14 -15.42
CA LYS A 115 19.91 8.91 -16.67
C LYS A 115 20.72 8.29 -17.83
N GLY A 116 20.05 8.01 -18.94
CA GLY A 116 20.66 7.44 -20.14
C GLY A 116 20.86 5.92 -20.12
N GLN A 117 20.47 5.24 -19.05
CA GLN A 117 20.48 3.77 -18.97
C GLN A 117 19.05 3.21 -19.03
N PRO A 118 18.87 1.92 -19.34
CA PRO A 118 17.57 1.27 -19.18
C PRO A 118 17.13 1.22 -17.71
N MET A 119 15.82 1.09 -17.46
CA MET A 119 15.32 0.74 -16.13
C MET A 119 15.81 -0.64 -15.74
N GLU A 120 16.24 -0.78 -14.50
CA GLU A 120 16.70 -2.04 -13.93
C GLU A 120 15.78 -2.46 -12.79
N VAL A 121 15.35 -3.74 -12.80
CA VAL A 121 14.56 -4.34 -11.73
C VAL A 121 15.49 -5.17 -10.87
N SER A 122 15.40 -5.00 -9.54
CA SER A 122 16.18 -5.80 -8.61
C SER A 122 15.71 -7.26 -8.57
N LYS A 123 16.48 -8.13 -7.92
CA LYS A 123 15.95 -9.42 -7.47
C LYS A 123 14.79 -9.22 -6.50
N VAL A 124 13.91 -10.22 -6.41
CA VAL A 124 12.85 -10.27 -5.38
C VAL A 124 13.50 -10.33 -4.00
N ALA A 125 13.10 -9.42 -3.14
CA ALA A 125 13.49 -9.37 -1.74
C ALA A 125 12.31 -9.74 -0.85
N HIS A 126 12.62 -10.35 0.30
CA HIS A 126 11.62 -10.71 1.30
C HIS A 126 11.74 -9.77 2.50
N SER A 127 10.59 -9.36 3.04
CA SER A 127 10.51 -8.65 4.31
C SER A 127 10.32 -9.65 5.45
N ALA A 128 10.82 -9.31 6.63
CA ALA A 128 10.67 -10.12 7.84
C ALA A 128 9.26 -10.03 8.47
N GLY A 129 8.38 -9.19 7.92
CA GLY A 129 7.01 -9.04 8.36
C GLY A 129 6.16 -8.34 7.30
N CYS A 130 4.89 -8.12 7.61
CA CYS A 130 3.96 -7.45 6.71
C CYS A 130 4.47 -6.07 6.27
N MET A 131 4.35 -5.79 4.98
CA MET A 131 4.71 -4.49 4.41
C MET A 131 3.68 -3.45 4.86
N THR A 132 4.01 -2.70 5.90
CA THR A 132 3.15 -1.62 6.40
C THR A 132 3.95 -0.34 6.58
N GLY A 133 3.47 0.77 6.00
CA GLY A 133 4.02 2.09 6.22
C GLY A 133 5.25 2.41 5.37
N VAL A 134 6.11 3.28 5.89
CA VAL A 134 7.24 3.83 5.16
C VAL A 134 8.45 2.91 5.28
N MET A 135 8.98 2.46 4.14
CA MET A 135 10.17 1.62 4.09
C MET A 135 11.45 2.40 4.44
N ASP A 136 12.41 1.73 5.05
CA ASP A 136 13.75 2.29 5.27
C ASP A 136 14.48 2.52 3.94
N GLN A 137 15.30 3.57 3.84
CA GLN A 137 16.06 3.90 2.63
C GLN A 137 16.93 2.74 2.14
N LYS A 138 17.49 1.94 3.06
CA LYS A 138 18.30 0.76 2.72
C LYS A 138 17.55 -0.23 1.83
N SER A 139 16.23 -0.33 1.98
CA SER A 139 15.38 -1.21 1.17
C SER A 139 15.36 -0.80 -0.30
N PHE A 140 15.58 0.49 -0.61
CA PHE A 140 15.64 0.99 -1.99
C PHE A 140 17.02 0.72 -2.60
N VAL A 141 18.08 0.94 -1.83
CA VAL A 141 19.44 0.99 -2.38
C VAL A 141 20.20 -0.34 -2.32
N ALA A 142 19.89 -1.22 -1.37
CA ALA A 142 20.72 -2.40 -1.09
C ALA A 142 20.69 -3.48 -2.18
N HIS A 143 19.74 -3.41 -3.12
CA HIS A 143 19.54 -4.45 -4.14
C HIS A 143 20.29 -4.22 -5.44
N PHE A 144 21.09 -3.16 -5.53
CA PHE A 144 21.87 -2.80 -6.72
C PHE A 144 23.36 -2.70 -6.41
N SER A 145 24.20 -2.92 -7.42
CA SER A 145 25.60 -2.52 -7.38
C SER A 145 25.73 -1.01 -7.64
N TRP A 146 26.63 -0.36 -6.93
CA TRP A 146 26.87 1.08 -6.96
C TRP A 146 28.30 1.42 -7.35
#